data_AF-A0A9W6GNH4-F1
#
_entry.id   AF-A0A9W6GNH4-F1
#
_cell.length_a   1.000
_cell.length_b   1.000
_cell.length_c   1.000
_cell.angle_alpha   90.00
_cell.angle_beta   90.00
_cell.angle_gamma   90.00
#
_symmetry.space_group_name_H-M   'P 1'
#
loop_
_entity.id
_entity.type
_entity.pdbx_description
1 polymer ?
#
loop_
_entity_poly.entity_id
_entity_poly.type
_entity_poly.pdbx_seq_one_letter_code
_entity_poly.pdbx_strand_id
1 'polypeptide(L)'
;MSNIEEIELINKKGQNKGFEIISLKSFFESVDESFIKTSYRTSFYNLIFVTGGKGVHEIDFLEYTIKAGELLIISRNRVHRYSEFHNLEGYLIMFTEGFLCKFLSNQTSEVKELFKLSYLNPHVNCLDLYISTLTPLLKVIHDMYQNSYEFVDNKVIASAFNTFVQILLNSSLGESTSKYKKNEIFVQFTELVEKNINSVKSVKEYADMMHVSKKTVNLMTRKAIDMSAKQYIIQQLILKIRLKLSFEQKSINEIAYALGFTEPSNMTRFFKKNTKISPSEFRNMIRHDKNSWLSSKSIELNGLTESVEENVYHISSKAVVPLHKHEDQDEIFYCIKGSGFGVLENGEVELTVGKAFIAPAGIMHSLRSDGDLYVTAFLIPVVDERQIW
;
A
#
# COMPACT_ATOMS: atom_id res chain seq x y z
N MET A 1 4.92 -11.86 14.55
CA MET A 1 3.79 -11.66 13.63
C MET A 1 4.32 -11.05 12.35
N SER A 2 4.02 -11.59 11.17
CA SER A 2 4.16 -10.82 9.92
C SER A 2 2.94 -11.14 9.07
N ASN A 3 1.85 -10.42 9.30
CA ASN A 3 0.76 -10.34 8.35
C ASN A 3 1.07 -9.17 7.42
N ILE A 4 0.73 -9.26 6.13
CA ILE A 4 0.62 -8.05 5.32
C ILE A 4 -0.36 -7.12 6.01
N GLU A 5 0.05 -5.87 6.21
CA GLU A 5 -0.87 -4.84 6.65
C GLU A 5 -1.94 -4.65 5.57
N GLU A 6 -3.19 -4.94 5.96
CA GLU A 6 -4.35 -4.61 5.16
C GLU A 6 -4.78 -3.20 5.54
N ILE A 7 -4.62 -2.29 4.59
CA ILE A 7 -4.98 -0.89 4.74
C ILE A 7 -6.41 -0.73 4.26
N GLU A 8 -7.24 -0.20 5.13
CA GLU A 8 -8.59 0.25 4.81
C GLU A 8 -8.61 1.74 4.49
N LEU A 9 -9.49 2.15 3.57
CA LEU A 9 -9.63 3.56 3.25
C LEU A 9 -10.44 4.25 4.35
N ILE A 10 -9.74 4.81 5.33
CA ILE A 10 -10.35 5.58 6.42
C ILE A 10 -10.35 7.06 6.03
N ASN A 11 -11.49 7.55 5.55
CA ASN A 11 -11.63 8.97 5.24
C ASN A 11 -11.68 9.79 6.55
N LYS A 12 -10.54 10.40 6.92
CA LYS A 12 -10.41 11.25 8.12
C LYS A 12 -11.18 12.58 8.03
N LYS A 13 -11.56 13.02 6.82
CA LYS A 13 -12.31 14.28 6.57
C LYS A 13 -13.84 14.10 6.56
N GLY A 14 -14.36 12.89 6.83
CA GLY A 14 -15.76 12.63 7.19
C GLY A 14 -16.83 12.73 6.07
N GLN A 15 -16.59 13.44 4.97
CA GLN A 15 -17.63 13.71 3.96
C GLN A 15 -17.55 12.79 2.72
N ASN A 16 -16.35 12.55 2.18
CA ASN A 16 -16.13 11.72 0.98
C ASN A 16 -15.94 10.23 1.30
N LYS A 17 -16.92 9.59 1.96
CA LYS A 17 -16.85 8.17 2.35
C LYS A 17 -16.51 7.29 1.14
N GLY A 18 -15.26 6.85 1.06
CA GLY A 18 -14.78 5.97 0.00
C GLY A 18 -14.11 6.64 -1.20
N PHE A 19 -13.76 7.93 -1.16
CA PHE A 19 -12.91 8.57 -2.18
C PHE A 19 -11.90 9.53 -1.52
N GLU A 20 -10.68 9.51 -2.02
CA GLU A 20 -9.60 10.41 -1.63
C GLU A 20 -8.67 10.68 -2.81
N ILE A 21 -8.13 11.90 -2.88
CA ILE A 21 -7.11 12.30 -3.82
C ILE A 21 -6.06 13.13 -3.09
N ILE A 22 -4.79 12.76 -3.29
CA ILE A 22 -3.64 13.44 -2.71
C ILE A 22 -2.56 13.60 -3.78
N SER A 23 -1.78 14.67 -3.71
CA SER A 23 -0.59 14.77 -4.58
C SER A 23 0.43 13.70 -4.19
N LEU A 24 1.15 13.14 -5.17
CA LEU A 24 2.18 12.13 -4.88
C LEU A 24 3.27 12.68 -3.96
N LYS A 25 3.62 13.96 -4.13
CA LYS A 25 4.54 14.67 -3.24
C LYS A 25 4.06 14.64 -1.78
N SER A 26 2.82 15.10 -1.53
CA SER A 26 2.25 15.12 -0.18
C SER A 26 2.08 13.71 0.40
N PHE A 27 1.78 12.71 -0.44
CA PHE A 27 1.72 11.31 -0.01
C PHE A 27 3.08 10.84 0.51
N PHE A 28 4.15 10.99 -0.28
CA PHE A 28 5.49 10.58 0.13
C PHE A 28 6.05 11.40 1.31
N GLU A 29 5.63 12.66 1.48
CA GLU A 29 5.96 13.46 2.67
C GLU A 29 5.20 12.98 3.93
N SER A 30 4.09 12.27 3.77
CA SER A 30 3.23 11.82 4.87
C SER A 30 3.49 10.39 5.35
N VAL A 31 4.36 9.65 4.66
CA VAL A 31 4.67 8.25 4.97
C VAL A 31 6.17 8.07 5.16
N ASP A 32 6.54 7.24 6.13
CA ASP A 32 7.96 6.94 6.38
C ASP A 32 8.58 6.11 5.25
N GLU A 33 9.90 6.22 5.07
CA GLU A 33 10.63 5.45 4.05
C GLU A 33 10.48 3.92 4.27
N SER A 34 10.29 3.49 5.52
CA SER A 34 10.01 2.10 5.88
C SER A 34 8.67 1.60 5.31
N PHE A 35 7.64 2.45 5.30
CA PHE A 35 6.33 2.13 4.73
C PHE A 35 6.42 1.94 3.22
N ILE A 36 7.13 2.85 2.54
CA ILE A 36 7.34 2.83 1.08
C ILE A 36 7.88 1.46 0.63
N LYS A 37 8.92 0.96 1.31
CA LYS A 37 9.59 -0.30 0.94
C LYS A 37 8.85 -1.56 1.42
N THR A 38 7.80 -1.40 2.23
CA THR A 38 7.03 -2.51 2.80
C THR A 38 5.89 -2.91 1.88
N SER A 39 5.69 -4.21 1.67
CA SER A 39 4.54 -4.71 0.93
C SER A 39 3.27 -4.63 1.78
N TYR A 40 2.28 -3.91 1.27
CA TYR A 40 0.96 -3.77 1.88
C TYR A 40 -0.13 -4.20 0.91
N ARG A 41 -1.36 -4.34 1.42
CA ARG A 41 -2.56 -4.61 0.63
C ARG A 41 -3.60 -3.54 0.93
N THR A 42 -4.28 -3.04 -0.08
CA THR A 42 -5.43 -2.16 0.10
C THR A 42 -6.74 -2.90 -0.19
N SER A 43 -7.77 -2.65 0.62
CA SER A 43 -9.14 -3.13 0.35
C SER A 43 -9.90 -2.25 -0.67
N PHE A 44 -9.23 -1.23 -1.22
CA PHE A 44 -9.71 -0.21 -2.15
C PHE A 44 -8.81 -0.10 -3.39
N TYR A 45 -9.29 0.60 -4.42
CA TYR A 45 -8.55 0.83 -5.67
C TYR A 45 -7.56 1.99 -5.51
N ASN A 46 -6.38 1.88 -6.13
CA ASN A 46 -5.40 2.97 -6.20
C ASN A 46 -5.10 3.31 -7.66
N LEU A 47 -5.11 4.59 -8.00
CA LEU A 47 -4.72 5.12 -9.31
C LEU A 47 -3.56 6.08 -9.09
N ILE A 48 -2.39 5.72 -9.61
CA ILE A 48 -1.16 6.51 -9.53
C ILE A 48 -0.94 7.14 -10.90
N PHE A 49 -1.29 8.43 -11.04
CA PHE A 49 -1.09 9.20 -12.26
C PHE A 49 0.14 10.07 -12.12
N VAL A 50 1.15 9.85 -12.97
CA VAL A 50 2.44 10.54 -12.87
C VAL A 50 2.51 11.68 -13.88
N THR A 51 2.85 12.87 -13.41
CA THR A 51 3.02 14.08 -14.24
C THR A 51 4.49 14.50 -14.38
N GLY A 52 5.37 13.97 -13.53
CA GLY A 52 6.80 14.28 -13.51
C GLY A 52 7.60 13.20 -12.78
N GLY A 53 8.87 13.06 -13.12
CA GLY A 53 9.76 12.07 -12.52
C GLY A 53 9.58 10.64 -13.05
N LYS A 54 10.17 9.69 -12.32
CA LYS A 54 10.15 8.25 -12.63
C LYS A 54 10.16 7.44 -11.33
N GLY A 55 9.47 6.30 -11.34
CA GLY A 55 9.49 5.35 -10.23
C GLY A 55 9.30 3.91 -10.68
N VAL A 56 9.48 3.00 -9.74
CA VAL A 56 9.20 1.58 -9.91
C VAL A 56 8.22 1.16 -8.84
N HIS A 57 7.09 0.61 -9.26
CA HIS A 57 6.05 0.07 -8.39
C HIS A 57 6.00 -1.44 -8.56
N GLU A 58 6.08 -2.19 -7.47
CA GLU A 58 5.90 -3.64 -7.52
C GLU A 58 4.45 -4.00 -7.19
N ILE A 59 3.80 -4.74 -8.08
CA ILE A 59 2.47 -5.32 -7.85
C ILE A 59 2.61 -6.82 -8.04
N ASP A 60 2.29 -7.60 -7.01
CA ASP A 60 2.30 -9.06 -7.07
C ASP A 60 3.63 -9.67 -7.57
N PHE A 61 4.74 -9.13 -7.06
CA PHE A 61 6.10 -9.54 -7.45
C PHE A 61 6.47 -9.21 -8.90
N LEU A 62 5.73 -8.35 -9.58
CA LEU A 62 6.06 -7.80 -10.89
C LEU A 62 6.35 -6.31 -10.76
N GLU A 63 7.48 -5.88 -11.29
CA GLU A 63 7.89 -4.48 -11.31
C GLU A 63 7.31 -3.75 -12.52
N TYR A 64 6.71 -2.60 -12.25
CA TYR A 64 6.17 -1.68 -13.23
C TYR A 64 6.94 -0.37 -13.12
N THR A 65 7.74 -0.06 -14.13
CA THR A 65 8.35 1.26 -14.26
C THR A 65 7.28 2.25 -14.72
N ILE A 66 7.13 3.35 -14.00
CA ILE A 66 6.18 4.42 -14.32
C ILE A 66 6.92 5.76 -14.50
N LYS A 67 6.49 6.54 -15.48
CA LYS A 67 7.03 7.88 -15.79
C LYS A 67 5.92 8.88 -16.08
N ALA A 68 6.29 10.15 -16.22
CA ALA A 68 5.38 11.22 -16.62
C ALA A 68 4.50 10.83 -17.82
N GLY A 69 3.20 11.02 -17.67
CA GLY A 69 2.19 10.66 -18.66
C GLY A 69 1.59 9.26 -18.52
N GLU A 70 2.03 8.49 -17.53
CA GLU A 70 1.54 7.12 -17.33
C GLU A 70 0.65 7.02 -16.08
N LEU A 71 -0.26 6.05 -16.12
CA LEU A 71 -1.20 5.71 -15.06
C LEU A 71 -1.01 4.26 -14.65
N LEU A 72 -0.89 4.01 -13.35
CA LEU A 72 -0.97 2.68 -12.77
C LEU A 72 -2.27 2.51 -12.00
N ILE A 73 -3.06 1.51 -12.38
CA ILE A 73 -4.34 1.16 -11.77
C ILE A 73 -4.15 -0.12 -10.97
N ILE A 74 -4.29 -0.03 -9.65
CA ILE A 74 -4.10 -1.15 -8.73
C ILE A 74 -5.47 -1.55 -8.19
N SER A 75 -5.94 -2.73 -8.59
CA SER A 75 -7.20 -3.29 -8.12
C SER A 75 -7.16 -3.63 -6.63
N ARG A 76 -8.34 -3.72 -6.01
CA ARG A 76 -8.49 -4.11 -4.61
C ARG A 76 -7.79 -5.44 -4.31
N ASN A 77 -7.34 -5.61 -3.08
CA ASN A 77 -6.73 -6.81 -2.53
C ASN A 77 -5.41 -7.24 -3.18
N ARG A 78 -4.84 -6.42 -4.08
CA ARG A 78 -3.51 -6.63 -4.63
C ARG A 78 -2.46 -6.28 -3.58
N VAL A 79 -1.41 -7.08 -3.54
CA VAL A 79 -0.26 -6.78 -2.69
C VAL A 79 0.71 -5.99 -3.54
N HIS A 80 1.11 -4.84 -3.05
CA HIS A 80 1.96 -3.93 -3.77
C HIS A 80 2.87 -3.18 -2.83
N ARG A 81 3.98 -2.69 -3.37
CA ARG A 81 4.89 -1.80 -2.68
C ARG A 81 5.49 -0.81 -3.65
N TYR A 82 6.01 0.23 -3.06
CA TYR A 82 6.80 1.21 -3.73
C TYR A 82 8.28 0.71 -3.71
N SER A 83 8.85 0.36 -4.88
CA SER A 83 10.25 -0.11 -4.99
C SER A 83 11.28 1.01 -5.14
N GLU A 84 11.07 1.96 -6.07
CA GLU A 84 11.98 3.11 -6.30
C GLU A 84 11.23 4.42 -6.57
N PHE A 85 11.66 5.53 -5.96
CA PHE A 85 11.01 6.84 -6.03
C PHE A 85 12.03 7.92 -6.30
N HIS A 86 11.94 8.57 -7.46
CA HIS A 86 12.79 9.70 -7.81
C HIS A 86 11.92 10.86 -8.27
N ASN A 87 11.65 11.79 -7.35
CA ASN A 87 10.91 13.03 -7.61
C ASN A 87 9.59 12.79 -8.37
N LEU A 88 8.79 11.80 -7.95
CA LEU A 88 7.49 11.55 -8.56
C LEU A 88 6.54 12.71 -8.28
N GLU A 89 6.05 13.32 -9.34
CA GLU A 89 4.98 14.30 -9.32
C GLU A 89 3.72 13.70 -9.90
N GLY A 90 2.56 14.15 -9.43
CA GLY A 90 1.27 13.71 -9.92
C GLY A 90 0.27 13.49 -8.78
N TYR A 91 -0.66 12.56 -8.98
CA TYR A 91 -1.78 12.33 -8.07
C TYR A 91 -1.95 10.84 -7.75
N LEU A 92 -2.18 10.55 -6.48
CA LEU A 92 -2.70 9.29 -5.99
C LEU A 92 -4.20 9.45 -5.71
N ILE A 93 -5.01 8.66 -6.41
CA ILE A 93 -6.48 8.63 -6.24
C ILE A 93 -6.85 7.28 -5.64
N MET A 94 -7.61 7.30 -4.55
CA MET A 94 -8.01 6.12 -3.81
C MET A 94 -9.53 6.09 -3.69
N PHE A 95 -10.15 4.93 -3.97
CA PHE A 95 -11.59 4.81 -3.78
C PHE A 95 -12.06 3.39 -3.53
N THR A 96 -13.14 3.26 -2.76
CA THR A 96 -13.74 1.98 -2.40
C THR A 96 -14.65 1.45 -3.51
N GLU A 97 -14.92 0.14 -3.47
CA GLU A 97 -15.96 -0.48 -4.29
C GLU A 97 -17.33 0.18 -4.05
N GLY A 98 -17.62 0.60 -2.81
CA GLY A 98 -18.86 1.28 -2.47
C GLY A 98 -19.00 2.62 -3.19
N PHE A 99 -17.92 3.40 -3.29
CA PHE A 99 -17.91 4.65 -4.05
C PHE A 99 -18.13 4.40 -5.56
N LEU A 100 -17.39 3.45 -6.12
CA LEU A 100 -17.54 3.00 -7.52
C LEU A 100 -19.00 2.57 -7.80
N CYS A 101 -19.56 1.70 -6.96
CA CYS A 101 -20.93 1.20 -7.11
C CYS A 101 -22.00 2.26 -6.85
N LYS A 102 -21.75 3.26 -6.00
CA LYS A 102 -22.76 4.27 -5.66
C LYS A 102 -22.84 5.39 -6.69
N PHE A 103 -21.69 5.85 -7.18
CA PHE A 103 -21.65 7.08 -7.97
C PHE A 103 -21.27 6.87 -9.44
N LEU A 104 -20.63 5.75 -9.78
CA LEU A 104 -20.22 5.46 -11.16
C LEU A 104 -21.06 4.34 -11.80
N SER A 105 -21.84 3.57 -11.02
CA SER A 105 -22.62 2.43 -11.53
C SER A 105 -23.77 2.77 -12.47
N ASN A 106 -24.37 3.96 -12.34
CA ASN A 106 -25.43 4.43 -13.25
C ASN A 106 -24.88 4.83 -14.62
N GLN A 107 -23.55 4.89 -14.77
CA GLN A 107 -22.85 5.38 -15.95
C GLN A 107 -21.84 4.30 -16.38
N THR A 108 -22.33 3.34 -17.17
CA THR A 108 -21.55 2.49 -18.11
C THR A 108 -20.81 1.27 -17.52
N SER A 109 -21.09 0.07 -18.07
CA SER A 109 -20.34 -1.19 -17.90
C SER A 109 -18.82 -1.03 -18.02
N GLU A 110 -18.41 -0.03 -18.77
CA GLU A 110 -17.06 0.32 -19.17
C GLU A 110 -16.17 0.72 -18.01
N VAL A 111 -16.71 1.43 -17.01
CA VAL A 111 -15.96 1.83 -15.80
C VAL A 111 -15.64 0.61 -14.94
N LYS A 112 -16.64 -0.25 -14.69
CA LYS A 112 -16.44 -1.51 -13.97
C LYS A 112 -15.41 -2.37 -14.69
N GLU A 113 -15.44 -2.37 -16.01
CA GLU A 113 -14.54 -3.16 -16.80
C GLU A 113 -13.09 -2.65 -16.79
N LEU A 114 -12.88 -1.33 -16.81
CA LEU A 114 -11.55 -0.74 -16.66
C LEU A 114 -10.83 -1.30 -15.43
N PHE A 115 -11.50 -1.29 -14.28
CA PHE A 115 -10.94 -1.75 -13.01
C PHE A 115 -10.84 -3.27 -12.87
N LYS A 116 -11.53 -4.03 -13.73
CA LYS A 116 -11.34 -5.47 -13.87
C LYS A 116 -10.13 -5.78 -14.76
N LEU A 117 -9.94 -5.04 -15.84
CA LEU A 117 -8.83 -5.23 -16.76
C LEU A 117 -7.50 -4.75 -16.18
N SER A 118 -7.53 -3.78 -15.26
CA SER A 118 -6.34 -3.39 -14.50
C SER A 118 -5.76 -4.54 -13.66
N TYR A 119 -6.56 -5.57 -13.33
CA TYR A 119 -6.05 -6.77 -12.69
C TYR A 119 -5.08 -7.57 -13.59
N LEU A 120 -5.26 -7.48 -14.91
CA LEU A 120 -4.47 -8.20 -15.91
C LEU A 120 -3.29 -7.37 -16.40
N ASN A 121 -3.52 -6.08 -16.60
CA ASN A 121 -2.47 -5.11 -16.89
C ASN A 121 -2.74 -3.82 -16.10
N PRO A 122 -2.05 -3.59 -14.98
CA PRO A 122 -2.25 -2.40 -14.17
C PRO A 122 -1.68 -1.14 -14.84
N HIS A 123 -0.80 -1.27 -15.84
CA HIS A 123 -0.08 -0.15 -16.44
C HIS A 123 -0.76 0.37 -17.71
N VAL A 124 -0.99 1.67 -17.75
CA VAL A 124 -1.67 2.38 -18.85
C VAL A 124 -0.80 3.55 -19.29
N ASN A 125 -0.48 3.59 -20.58
CA ASN A 125 0.17 4.72 -21.21
C ASN A 125 -0.91 5.71 -21.71
N CYS A 126 -0.83 6.98 -21.32
CA CYS A 126 -1.70 8.03 -21.82
C CYS A 126 -0.98 8.78 -22.95
N LEU A 127 -1.64 8.97 -24.10
CA LEU A 127 -1.08 9.81 -25.18
C LEU A 127 -1.02 11.28 -24.73
N ASP A 128 -0.08 12.03 -25.28
CA ASP A 128 0.17 13.44 -24.94
C ASP A 128 -1.10 14.31 -24.95
N LEU A 129 -1.98 14.11 -25.94
CA LEU A 129 -3.27 14.80 -26.06
C LEU A 129 -4.19 14.62 -24.83
N TYR A 130 -4.14 13.44 -24.21
CA TYR A 130 -4.93 13.13 -23.03
C TYR A 130 -4.22 13.59 -21.77
N ILE A 131 -2.89 13.53 -21.70
CA ILE A 131 -2.12 14.04 -20.54
C ILE A 131 -2.43 15.52 -20.30
N SER A 132 -2.44 16.33 -21.37
CA SER A 132 -2.74 17.77 -21.28
C SER A 132 -4.19 18.05 -20.83
N THR A 133 -5.07 17.06 -20.91
CA THR A 133 -6.48 17.16 -20.50
C THR A 133 -6.71 16.58 -19.10
N LEU A 134 -6.12 15.42 -18.80
CA LEU A 134 -6.26 14.69 -17.54
C LEU A 134 -5.56 15.43 -16.39
N THR A 135 -4.39 16.02 -16.64
CA THR A 135 -3.63 16.72 -15.59
C THR A 135 -4.38 17.91 -15.01
N PRO A 136 -4.92 18.86 -15.81
CA PRO A 136 -5.73 19.95 -15.28
C PRO A 136 -7.01 19.46 -14.59
N LEU A 137 -7.66 18.42 -15.12
CA LEU A 137 -8.87 17.86 -14.51
C LEU A 137 -8.58 17.27 -13.13
N LEU A 138 -7.50 16.50 -12.98
CA LEU A 138 -7.06 15.98 -11.69
C LEU A 138 -6.70 17.08 -10.71
N LYS A 139 -6.08 18.17 -11.19
CA LYS A 139 -5.84 19.35 -10.37
C LYS A 139 -7.15 19.95 -9.84
N VAL A 140 -8.17 20.11 -10.70
CA VAL A 140 -9.49 20.61 -10.28
C VAL A 140 -10.13 19.68 -9.23
N ILE A 141 -10.09 18.36 -9.45
CA ILE A 141 -10.62 17.37 -8.51
C ILE A 141 -9.87 17.44 -7.17
N HIS A 142 -8.55 17.53 -7.21
CA HIS A 142 -7.69 17.67 -6.04
C HIS A 142 -8.00 18.95 -5.28
N ASP A 143 -8.06 20.09 -5.96
CA ASP A 143 -8.32 21.38 -5.33
C ASP A 143 -9.75 21.43 -4.75
N MET A 144 -10.74 20.83 -5.40
CA MET A 144 -12.08 20.64 -4.84
C MET A 144 -12.06 19.77 -3.57
N TYR A 145 -11.22 18.73 -3.54
CA TYR A 145 -11.10 17.82 -2.40
C TYR A 145 -10.31 18.42 -1.22
N GLN A 146 -9.29 19.24 -1.50
CA GLN A 146 -8.50 19.91 -0.47
C GLN A 146 -9.19 21.14 0.09
N ASN A 147 -9.75 21.97 -0.80
CA ASN A 147 -10.43 23.21 -0.45
C ASN A 147 -11.91 23.00 -0.17
N SER A 148 -12.36 21.78 0.08
CA SER A 148 -13.76 21.53 0.43
C SER A 148 -14.11 22.28 1.72
N TYR A 149 -14.61 23.50 1.54
CA TYR A 149 -15.66 24.13 2.32
C TYR A 149 -16.69 23.05 2.66
N GLU A 150 -17.35 23.13 3.82
CA GLU A 150 -18.29 22.14 4.38
C GLU A 150 -19.41 21.61 3.44
N PHE A 151 -19.49 22.02 2.17
CA PHE A 151 -20.63 21.90 1.25
C PHE A 151 -20.38 21.20 -0.10
N VAL A 152 -19.17 20.70 -0.43
CA VAL A 152 -18.98 20.02 -1.73
C VAL A 152 -19.60 18.62 -1.69
N ASP A 153 -20.74 18.44 -2.37
CA ASP A 153 -21.43 17.16 -2.50
C ASP A 153 -20.53 16.12 -3.21
N ASN A 154 -20.42 14.91 -2.63
CA ASN A 154 -19.73 13.76 -3.21
C ASN A 154 -20.13 13.49 -4.68
N LYS A 155 -21.34 13.89 -5.10
CA LYS A 155 -21.79 13.82 -6.50
C LYS A 155 -20.96 14.68 -7.44
N VAL A 156 -20.48 15.84 -7.01
CA VAL A 156 -19.67 16.75 -7.84
C VAL A 156 -18.30 16.12 -8.07
N ILE A 157 -17.65 15.66 -7.00
CA ILE A 157 -16.37 14.95 -7.08
C ILE A 157 -16.51 13.70 -7.92
N ALA A 158 -17.58 12.92 -7.70
CA ALA A 158 -17.82 11.72 -8.50
C ALA A 158 -18.10 12.02 -9.97
N SER A 159 -18.79 13.12 -10.30
CA SER A 159 -19.02 13.54 -11.68
C SER A 159 -17.70 13.92 -12.37
N ALA A 160 -16.86 14.72 -11.72
CA ALA A 160 -15.55 15.07 -12.26
C ALA A 160 -14.63 13.85 -12.41
N PHE A 161 -14.63 12.96 -11.42
CA PHE A 161 -13.91 11.69 -11.49
C PHE A 161 -14.47 10.77 -12.59
N ASN A 162 -15.78 10.74 -12.80
CA ASN A 162 -16.38 10.03 -13.94
C ASN A 162 -15.88 10.60 -15.27
N THR A 163 -15.84 11.93 -15.43
CA THR A 163 -15.26 12.58 -16.62
C THR A 163 -13.81 12.15 -16.85
N PHE A 164 -13.00 12.08 -15.79
CA PHE A 164 -11.63 11.58 -15.86
C PHE A 164 -11.59 10.14 -16.40
N VAL A 165 -12.42 9.24 -15.86
CA VAL A 165 -12.48 7.85 -16.31
C VAL A 165 -12.94 7.74 -17.76
N GLN A 166 -13.92 8.54 -18.20
CA GLN A 166 -14.41 8.52 -19.58
C GLN A 166 -13.34 9.00 -20.57
N ILE A 167 -12.59 10.06 -20.23
CA ILE A 167 -11.47 10.53 -21.06
C ILE A 167 -10.39 9.44 -21.14
N LEU A 168 -10.06 8.81 -20.01
CA LEU A 168 -9.11 7.70 -19.96
C LEU A 168 -9.54 6.52 -20.84
N LEU A 169 -10.81 6.12 -20.77
CA LEU A 169 -11.39 5.06 -21.60
C LEU A 169 -11.33 5.39 -23.10
N ASN A 170 -11.36 6.66 -23.48
CA ASN A 170 -11.29 7.09 -24.88
C ASN A 170 -9.86 7.24 -25.42
N SER A 171 -8.82 7.12 -24.58
CA SER A 171 -7.44 7.54 -24.90
C SER A 171 -6.50 6.48 -25.48
N SER A 172 -6.42 5.33 -24.83
CA SER A 172 -5.53 4.22 -25.18
C SER A 172 -6.14 2.89 -24.78
N LEU A 173 -6.88 2.92 -23.67
CA LEU A 173 -7.76 1.85 -23.25
C LEU A 173 -8.92 1.62 -24.23
N GLY A 174 -9.34 2.58 -25.06
CA GLY A 174 -10.48 2.41 -25.96
C GLY A 174 -10.34 1.19 -26.87
N GLU A 175 -9.17 0.97 -27.46
CA GLU A 175 -8.91 -0.18 -28.34
C GLU A 175 -8.81 -1.49 -27.56
N SER A 176 -8.00 -1.51 -26.49
CA SER A 176 -7.85 -2.70 -25.65
C SER A 176 -9.15 -3.07 -24.94
N THR A 177 -9.77 -2.13 -24.22
CA THR A 177 -11.08 -2.30 -23.60
C THR A 177 -12.17 -2.62 -24.62
N SER A 178 -12.15 -2.16 -25.88
CA SER A 178 -13.15 -2.62 -26.87
C SER A 178 -13.07 -4.13 -27.15
N LYS A 179 -11.85 -4.71 -27.10
CA LYS A 179 -11.61 -6.14 -27.30
C LYS A 179 -12.09 -6.96 -26.09
N TYR A 180 -11.89 -6.42 -24.89
CA TYR A 180 -12.33 -7.03 -23.64
C TYR A 180 -13.83 -6.80 -23.34
N LYS A 181 -14.41 -5.66 -23.76
CA LYS A 181 -15.83 -5.25 -23.55
C LYS A 181 -16.80 -6.21 -24.18
N LYS A 182 -16.37 -6.81 -25.29
CA LYS A 182 -17.12 -7.84 -26.00
C LYS A 182 -17.03 -9.22 -25.34
N ASN A 183 -16.47 -9.32 -24.12
CA ASN A 183 -16.10 -10.57 -23.51
C ASN A 183 -16.56 -10.70 -22.04
N GLU A 184 -17.87 -10.51 -21.82
CA GLU A 184 -18.54 -10.71 -20.53
C GLU A 184 -18.23 -12.07 -19.89
N ILE A 185 -18.10 -13.12 -20.71
CA ILE A 185 -17.74 -14.47 -20.27
C ILE A 185 -16.37 -14.46 -19.60
N PHE A 186 -15.37 -13.81 -20.19
CA PHE A 186 -14.04 -13.74 -19.58
C PHE A 186 -14.08 -12.94 -18.27
N VAL A 187 -14.81 -11.83 -18.24
CA VAL A 187 -15.00 -11.02 -17.03
C VAL A 187 -15.60 -11.85 -15.89
N GLN A 188 -16.74 -12.51 -16.13
CA GLN A 188 -17.39 -13.36 -15.13
C GLN A 188 -16.47 -14.53 -14.70
N PHE A 189 -15.72 -15.11 -15.64
CA PHE A 189 -14.74 -16.15 -15.34
C PHE A 189 -13.66 -15.65 -14.37
N THR A 190 -13.11 -14.45 -14.56
CA THR A 190 -12.08 -13.90 -13.66
C THR A 190 -12.59 -13.67 -12.23
N GLU A 191 -13.82 -13.18 -12.08
CA GLU A 191 -14.45 -12.97 -10.76
C GLU A 191 -14.70 -14.30 -10.03
N LEU A 192 -15.18 -15.32 -10.75
CA LEU A 192 -15.37 -16.64 -10.18
C LEU A 192 -14.04 -17.28 -9.79
N VAL A 193 -12.98 -17.08 -10.58
CA VAL A 193 -11.63 -17.52 -10.22
C VAL A 193 -11.21 -16.86 -8.93
N GLU A 194 -11.24 -15.53 -8.84
CA GLU A 194 -10.82 -14.81 -7.63
C GLU A 194 -11.54 -15.31 -6.35
N LYS A 195 -12.87 -15.46 -6.44
CA LYS A 195 -13.71 -15.90 -5.32
C LYS A 195 -13.50 -17.37 -4.93
N ASN A 196 -13.27 -18.25 -5.89
CA ASN A 196 -13.35 -19.71 -5.67
C ASN A 196 -12.02 -20.46 -5.87
N ILE A 197 -10.90 -19.80 -6.21
CA ILE A 197 -9.61 -20.46 -6.54
C ILE A 197 -9.06 -21.39 -5.45
N ASN A 198 -9.51 -21.25 -4.19
CA ASN A 198 -9.13 -22.16 -3.11
C ASN A 198 -9.81 -23.53 -3.25
N SER A 199 -11.08 -23.57 -3.64
CA SER A 199 -11.88 -24.81 -3.74
C SER A 199 -11.94 -25.34 -5.16
N VAL A 200 -12.05 -24.46 -6.16
CA VAL A 200 -12.25 -24.80 -7.56
C VAL A 200 -10.95 -24.60 -8.34
N LYS A 201 -10.52 -25.64 -9.06
CA LYS A 201 -9.23 -25.62 -9.81
C LYS A 201 -9.38 -26.05 -11.27
N SER A 202 -10.56 -26.51 -11.72
CA SER A 202 -10.78 -26.92 -13.09
C SER A 202 -11.57 -25.89 -13.90
N VAL A 203 -11.20 -25.73 -15.18
CA VAL A 203 -11.95 -24.88 -16.11
C VAL A 203 -13.40 -25.38 -16.29
N LYS A 204 -13.64 -26.68 -16.12
CA LYS A 204 -14.99 -27.26 -16.29
C LYS A 204 -15.93 -26.74 -15.21
N GLU A 205 -15.52 -26.82 -13.94
CA GLU A 205 -16.34 -26.35 -12.83
C GLU A 205 -16.69 -24.86 -12.96
N TYR A 206 -15.74 -24.02 -13.39
CA TYR A 206 -16.03 -22.61 -13.69
C TYR A 206 -17.01 -22.44 -14.85
N ALA A 207 -16.86 -23.23 -15.92
CA ALA A 207 -17.77 -23.19 -17.06
C ALA A 207 -19.20 -23.60 -16.65
N ASP A 208 -19.31 -24.62 -15.79
CA ASP A 208 -20.58 -25.10 -15.24
C ASP A 208 -21.26 -24.01 -14.38
N MET A 209 -20.50 -23.30 -13.53
CA MET A 209 -20.99 -22.15 -12.72
C MET A 209 -21.50 -20.98 -13.58
N MET A 210 -20.97 -20.84 -14.79
CA MET A 210 -21.33 -19.78 -15.74
C MET A 210 -22.40 -20.24 -16.75
N HIS A 211 -22.84 -21.50 -16.69
CA HIS A 211 -23.74 -22.10 -17.67
C HIS A 211 -23.23 -22.02 -19.13
N VAL A 212 -21.91 -22.15 -19.33
CA VAL A 212 -21.27 -22.15 -20.66
C VAL A 212 -20.37 -23.37 -20.85
N SER A 213 -19.95 -23.64 -22.09
CA SER A 213 -19.02 -24.74 -22.35
C SER A 213 -17.58 -24.37 -21.96
N LYS A 214 -16.78 -25.36 -21.53
CA LYS A 214 -15.32 -25.22 -21.34
C LYS A 214 -14.61 -24.66 -22.58
N LYS A 215 -15.10 -25.02 -23.78
CA LYS A 215 -14.56 -24.52 -25.06
C LYS A 215 -14.80 -23.01 -25.19
N THR A 216 -15.98 -22.53 -24.80
CA THR A 216 -16.34 -21.12 -24.78
C THR A 216 -15.43 -20.34 -23.81
N VAL A 217 -15.28 -20.79 -22.56
CA VAL A 217 -14.41 -20.13 -21.58
C VAL A 217 -12.97 -20.02 -22.10
N ASN A 218 -12.42 -21.11 -22.65
CA ASN A 218 -11.07 -21.10 -23.22
C ASN A 218 -10.93 -20.15 -24.42
N LEU A 219 -11.89 -20.16 -25.35
CA LEU A 219 -11.89 -19.28 -26.53
C LEU A 219 -11.90 -17.81 -26.10
N MET A 220 -12.79 -17.49 -25.17
CA MET A 220 -12.96 -16.15 -24.64
C MET A 220 -11.72 -15.69 -23.86
N THR A 221 -11.12 -16.55 -23.05
CA THR A 221 -9.87 -16.22 -22.35
C THR A 221 -8.73 -15.93 -23.32
N ARG A 222 -8.57 -16.74 -24.39
CA ARG A 222 -7.54 -16.52 -25.41
C ARG A 222 -7.76 -15.22 -26.18
N LYS A 223 -9.01 -14.93 -26.55
CA LYS A 223 -9.35 -13.67 -27.23
C LYS A 223 -8.99 -12.46 -26.37
N ALA A 224 -9.22 -12.55 -25.05
CA ALA A 224 -8.88 -11.51 -24.11
C ALA A 224 -7.35 -11.36 -23.97
N ILE A 225 -6.70 -12.37 -23.39
CA ILE A 225 -5.35 -12.25 -22.81
C ILE A 225 -4.31 -13.19 -23.43
N ASP A 226 -4.59 -13.75 -24.60
CA ASP A 226 -3.71 -14.66 -25.35
C ASP A 226 -3.20 -15.88 -24.55
N MET A 227 -3.96 -16.29 -23.54
CA MET A 227 -3.69 -17.51 -22.75
C MET A 227 -4.94 -18.36 -22.62
N SER A 228 -4.75 -19.66 -22.38
CA SER A 228 -5.87 -20.55 -22.06
C SER A 228 -6.43 -20.28 -20.66
N ALA A 229 -7.70 -20.60 -20.44
CA ALA A 229 -8.34 -20.50 -19.13
C ALA A 229 -7.60 -21.33 -18.06
N LYS A 230 -7.04 -22.48 -18.46
CA LYS A 230 -6.21 -23.30 -17.57
C LYS A 230 -4.92 -22.60 -17.17
N GLN A 231 -4.24 -21.94 -18.11
CA GLN A 231 -3.02 -21.17 -17.81
C GLN A 231 -3.34 -20.02 -16.87
N TYR A 232 -4.44 -19.31 -17.10
CA TYR A 232 -4.92 -18.25 -16.21
C TYR A 232 -5.12 -18.74 -14.78
N ILE A 233 -5.91 -19.82 -14.57
CA ILE A 233 -6.12 -20.42 -13.24
C ILE A 233 -4.80 -20.81 -12.58
N ILE A 234 -3.87 -21.41 -13.34
CA ILE A 234 -2.56 -21.80 -12.83
C ILE A 234 -1.77 -20.57 -12.36
N GLN A 235 -1.72 -19.49 -13.15
CA GLN A 235 -1.04 -18.25 -12.77
C GLN A 235 -1.65 -17.63 -11.51
N GLN A 236 -2.98 -17.57 -11.43
CA GLN A 236 -3.67 -17.04 -10.25
C GLN A 236 -3.41 -17.89 -8.99
N LEU A 237 -3.41 -19.22 -9.12
CA LEU A 237 -3.10 -20.11 -8.01
C LEU A 237 -1.64 -19.99 -7.57
N ILE A 238 -0.69 -19.89 -8.50
CA ILE A 238 0.73 -19.65 -8.19
C ILE A 238 0.90 -18.34 -7.44
N LEU A 239 0.26 -17.28 -7.93
CA LEU A 239 0.31 -15.97 -7.29
C LEU A 239 -0.23 -16.05 -5.86
N LYS A 240 -1.38 -16.69 -5.66
CA LYS A 240 -1.93 -16.89 -4.32
C LYS A 240 -1.00 -17.68 -3.41
N ILE A 241 -0.34 -18.73 -3.92
CA ILE A 241 0.68 -19.47 -3.16
C ILE A 241 1.86 -18.57 -2.81
N ARG A 242 2.40 -17.80 -3.76
CA ARG A 242 3.52 -16.86 -3.52
C ARG A 242 3.17 -15.84 -2.43
N LEU A 243 1.97 -15.27 -2.50
CA LEU A 243 1.48 -14.32 -1.48
C LEU A 243 1.45 -14.99 -0.10
N LYS A 244 0.83 -16.17 0.03
CA LYS A 244 0.81 -16.89 1.32
C LYS A 244 2.21 -17.26 1.82
N LEU A 245 3.09 -17.73 0.94
CA LEU A 245 4.46 -18.11 1.32
C LEU A 245 5.31 -16.93 1.78
N SER A 246 5.08 -15.75 1.19
CA SER A 246 5.83 -14.53 1.45
C SER A 246 5.40 -13.83 2.74
N PHE A 247 4.14 -14.00 3.13
CA PHE A 247 3.49 -13.12 4.08
C PHE A 247 2.64 -13.82 5.14
N GLU A 248 2.52 -15.14 5.13
CA GLU A 248 1.93 -15.88 6.25
C GLU A 248 3.01 -16.69 6.95
N GLN A 249 2.99 -16.68 8.29
CA GLN A 249 3.91 -17.49 9.11
C GLN A 249 3.50 -18.97 9.21
N LYS A 250 2.43 -19.36 8.51
CA LYS A 250 1.95 -20.74 8.45
C LYS A 250 2.98 -21.67 7.80
N SER A 251 3.02 -22.91 8.24
CA SER A 251 3.79 -23.96 7.59
C SER A 251 3.34 -24.16 6.14
N ILE A 252 4.22 -24.74 5.32
CA ILE A 252 3.90 -25.07 3.91
C ILE A 252 2.67 -26.00 3.85
N ASN A 253 2.52 -26.89 4.84
CA ASN A 253 1.39 -27.81 4.93
C ASN A 253 0.07 -27.07 5.22
N GLU A 254 0.06 -26.18 6.22
CA GLU A 254 -1.13 -25.37 6.54
C GLU A 254 -1.56 -24.49 5.37
N ILE A 255 -0.60 -23.90 4.63
CA ILE A 255 -0.89 -23.13 3.41
C ILE A 255 -1.52 -24.02 2.34
N ALA A 256 -1.01 -25.23 2.14
CA ALA A 256 -1.56 -26.16 1.16
C ALA A 256 -3.02 -26.51 1.49
N TYR A 257 -3.31 -26.84 2.75
CA TYR A 257 -4.68 -27.14 3.19
C TYR A 257 -5.59 -25.92 3.05
N ALA A 258 -5.13 -24.71 3.43
CA ALA A 258 -5.90 -23.47 3.28
C ALA A 258 -6.22 -23.11 1.82
N LEU A 259 -5.40 -23.58 0.87
CA LEU A 259 -5.62 -23.43 -0.57
C LEU A 259 -6.39 -24.62 -1.18
N GLY A 260 -6.99 -25.48 -0.35
CA GLY A 260 -7.79 -26.62 -0.77
C GLY A 260 -7.00 -27.67 -1.54
N PHE A 261 -5.72 -27.86 -1.24
CA PHE A 261 -5.00 -29.07 -1.66
C PHE A 261 -5.29 -30.18 -0.66
N THR A 262 -5.66 -31.36 -1.17
CA THR A 262 -5.91 -32.55 -0.33
C THR A 262 -4.64 -33.01 0.37
N GLU A 263 -3.51 -32.93 -0.32
CA GLU A 263 -2.19 -33.33 0.19
C GLU A 263 -1.18 -32.19 -0.03
N PRO A 264 -0.40 -31.79 0.99
CA PRO A 264 0.65 -30.78 0.84
C PRO A 264 1.69 -31.08 -0.24
N SER A 265 1.96 -32.36 -0.46
CA SER A 265 2.85 -32.85 -1.52
C SER A 265 2.35 -32.46 -2.92
N ASN A 266 1.02 -32.41 -3.13
CA ASN A 266 0.42 -31.98 -4.39
C ASN A 266 0.65 -30.49 -4.64
N MET A 267 0.50 -29.64 -3.62
CA MET A 267 0.83 -28.21 -3.74
C MET A 267 2.31 -28.02 -4.05
N THR A 268 3.19 -28.75 -3.35
CA THR A 268 4.65 -28.65 -3.54
C THR A 268 5.05 -29.01 -4.96
N ARG A 269 4.54 -30.14 -5.48
CA ARG A 269 4.78 -30.58 -6.87
C ARG A 269 4.20 -29.59 -7.87
N PHE A 270 2.99 -29.09 -7.63
CA PHE A 270 2.34 -28.08 -8.47
C PHE A 270 3.18 -26.80 -8.54
N PHE A 271 3.59 -26.25 -7.40
CA PHE A 271 4.37 -25.02 -7.34
C PHE A 271 5.70 -25.21 -8.07
N LYS A 272 6.51 -26.21 -7.68
CA LYS A 272 7.82 -26.49 -8.29
C LYS A 272 7.75 -26.72 -9.80
N LYS A 273 6.71 -27.40 -10.28
CA LYS A 273 6.50 -27.61 -11.72
C LYS A 273 6.37 -26.29 -12.49
N ASN A 274 5.67 -25.32 -11.92
CA ASN A 274 5.34 -24.06 -12.62
C ASN A 274 6.31 -22.91 -12.30
N THR A 275 6.98 -22.92 -11.16
CA THR A 275 7.93 -21.86 -10.75
C THR A 275 9.40 -22.28 -10.83
N LYS A 276 9.67 -23.57 -11.10
CA LYS A 276 11.01 -24.21 -11.09
C LYS A 276 11.69 -24.34 -9.74
N ILE A 277 11.16 -23.70 -8.70
CA ILE A 277 11.67 -23.74 -7.32
C ILE A 277 10.60 -24.27 -6.36
N SER A 278 11.02 -24.90 -5.28
CA SER A 278 10.09 -25.42 -4.25
C SER A 278 9.45 -24.28 -3.44
N PRO A 279 8.29 -24.52 -2.79
CA PRO A 279 7.70 -23.54 -1.86
C PRO A 279 8.65 -23.13 -0.73
N SER A 280 9.48 -24.06 -0.24
CA SER A 280 10.48 -23.81 0.80
C SER A 280 11.61 -22.93 0.28
N GLU A 281 12.16 -23.25 -0.90
CA GLU A 281 13.20 -22.44 -1.57
C GLU A 281 12.68 -21.02 -1.83
N PHE A 282 11.48 -20.87 -2.37
CA PHE A 282 10.86 -19.55 -2.59
C PHE A 282 10.68 -18.77 -1.29
N ARG A 283 10.15 -19.42 -0.23
CA ARG A 283 9.99 -18.79 1.07
C ARG A 283 11.34 -18.34 1.65
N ASN A 284 12.38 -19.16 1.53
CA ASN A 284 13.71 -18.80 2.00
C ASN A 284 14.31 -17.67 1.18
N MET A 285 14.11 -17.64 -0.14
CA MET A 285 14.54 -16.54 -1.01
C MET A 285 13.88 -15.22 -0.61
N ILE A 286 12.56 -15.20 -0.44
CA ILE A 286 11.83 -14.00 0.02
C ILE A 286 12.22 -13.63 1.45
N ARG A 287 12.45 -14.61 2.33
CA ARG A 287 12.94 -14.34 3.69
C ARG A 287 14.39 -13.86 3.71
N HIS A 288 15.25 -14.27 2.78
CA HIS A 288 16.62 -13.76 2.66
C HIS A 288 16.66 -12.37 2.05
N ASP A 289 15.81 -12.10 1.07
CA ASP A 289 15.63 -10.75 0.52
C ASP A 289 15.03 -9.81 1.59
N LYS A 290 14.11 -10.32 2.42
CA LYS A 290 13.64 -9.62 3.63
C LYS A 290 14.68 -9.61 4.76
N ASN A 291 15.55 -10.60 4.87
CA ASN A 291 16.58 -10.65 5.89
C ASN A 291 17.84 -9.90 5.47
N SER A 292 17.97 -9.47 4.22
CA SER A 292 19.00 -8.52 3.79
C SER A 292 18.80 -7.15 4.45
N TRP A 293 17.59 -6.87 4.98
CA TRP A 293 17.33 -5.70 5.83
C TRP A 293 17.15 -6.06 7.32
N LEU A 294 16.67 -7.29 7.65
CA LEU A 294 16.60 -7.76 9.05
C LEU A 294 17.97 -8.17 9.63
N SER A 295 18.97 -8.52 8.81
CA SER A 295 20.34 -8.79 9.28
C SER A 295 21.07 -7.54 9.77
N SER A 296 20.43 -6.37 9.67
CA SER A 296 20.91 -5.12 10.25
C SER A 296 20.14 -4.62 11.47
N LYS A 297 18.93 -5.08 11.85
CA LYS A 297 18.23 -4.47 13.03
C LYS A 297 16.90 -5.09 13.51
N SER A 298 16.79 -6.40 13.69
CA SER A 298 15.54 -6.99 14.23
C SER A 298 15.75 -7.92 15.42
N ILE A 299 16.55 -7.46 16.36
CA ILE A 299 16.57 -8.01 17.71
C ILE A 299 16.07 -6.86 18.62
N GLU A 300 15.07 -7.17 19.46
CA GLU A 300 14.63 -6.42 20.66
C GLU A 300 13.62 -5.26 20.63
N LEU A 301 12.94 -4.93 19.52
CA LEU A 301 11.93 -3.84 19.55
C LEU A 301 10.74 -4.08 20.49
N ASN A 302 10.28 -5.33 20.64
CA ASN A 302 9.11 -5.62 21.49
C ASN A 302 9.43 -5.53 23.00
N GLY A 303 10.67 -5.81 23.40
CA GLY A 303 11.11 -5.64 24.79
C GLY A 303 11.35 -4.17 25.13
N LEU A 304 11.86 -3.39 24.17
CA LEU A 304 12.03 -1.95 24.31
C LEU A 304 10.69 -1.25 24.54
N THR A 305 9.64 -1.56 23.77
CA THR A 305 8.32 -0.93 23.95
C THR A 305 7.66 -1.20 25.31
N GLU A 306 7.94 -2.34 25.95
CA GLU A 306 7.43 -2.62 27.31
C GLU A 306 8.24 -1.91 28.41
N SER A 307 9.43 -1.40 28.07
CA SER A 307 10.34 -0.70 29.00
C SER A 307 10.32 0.83 28.89
N VAL A 308 9.60 1.40 27.91
CA VAL A 308 9.51 2.87 27.76
C VAL A 308 8.54 3.43 28.80
N GLU A 309 9.05 4.25 29.72
CA GLU A 309 8.23 5.07 30.60
C GLU A 309 7.83 6.37 29.88
N GLU A 310 6.52 6.64 29.79
CA GLU A 310 5.97 7.88 29.22
C GLU A 310 5.47 8.80 30.33
N ASN A 311 6.05 10.00 30.45
CA ASN A 311 5.60 11.02 31.40
C ASN A 311 5.36 12.36 30.70
N VAL A 312 4.26 13.02 31.04
CA VAL A 312 3.97 14.39 30.56
C VAL A 312 4.37 15.38 31.64
N TYR A 313 5.36 16.22 31.33
CA TYR A 313 5.85 17.26 32.23
C TYR A 313 5.31 18.63 31.84
N HIS A 314 4.89 19.39 32.85
CA HIS A 314 4.61 20.80 32.74
C HIS A 314 5.71 21.59 33.46
N ILE A 315 6.47 22.37 32.70
CA ILE A 315 7.56 23.20 33.18
C ILE A 315 7.12 24.65 33.03
N SER A 316 6.70 25.24 34.15
CA SER A 316 6.38 26.66 34.19
C SER A 316 7.65 27.51 34.05
N SER A 317 7.52 28.78 33.68
CA SER A 317 8.63 29.75 33.59
C SER A 317 9.46 29.95 34.88
N LYS A 318 9.00 29.43 36.02
CA LYS A 318 9.71 29.46 37.32
C LYS A 318 10.25 28.09 37.74
N ALA A 319 9.90 27.03 37.03
CA ALA A 319 10.34 25.67 37.33
C ALA A 319 11.67 25.42 36.61
N VAL A 320 12.65 24.91 37.37
CA VAL A 320 13.91 24.43 36.82
C VAL A 320 13.87 22.91 36.93
N VAL A 321 13.95 22.21 35.80
CA VAL A 321 14.23 20.78 35.83
C VAL A 321 15.70 20.66 36.25
N PRO A 322 16.02 20.03 37.39
CA PRO A 322 17.39 19.93 37.86
C PRO A 322 18.25 19.20 36.83
N LEU A 323 19.51 19.61 36.72
CA LEU A 323 20.48 18.94 35.86
C LEU A 323 20.68 17.51 36.37
N HIS A 324 20.39 16.53 35.51
CA HIS A 324 20.48 15.11 35.84
C HIS A 324 20.97 14.31 34.62
N LYS A 325 21.21 13.02 34.84
CA LYS A 325 21.54 12.07 33.78
C LYS A 325 21.00 10.69 34.12
N HIS A 326 20.77 9.89 33.10
CA HIS A 326 20.50 8.47 33.19
C HIS A 326 21.73 7.73 32.68
N GLU A 327 22.26 6.74 33.41
CA GLU A 327 23.53 6.08 33.01
C GLU A 327 23.34 5.12 31.83
N ASP A 328 22.14 4.55 31.68
CA ASP A 328 21.83 3.44 30.78
C ASP A 328 20.59 3.70 29.90
N GLN A 329 20.03 4.91 29.91
CA GLN A 329 18.85 5.27 29.13
C GLN A 329 19.05 6.62 28.43
N ASP A 330 18.68 6.68 27.14
CA ASP A 330 18.47 7.95 26.43
C ASP A 330 17.14 8.55 26.89
N GLU A 331 17.09 9.85 27.17
CA GLU A 331 15.85 10.55 27.47
C GLU A 331 15.46 11.47 26.31
N ILE A 332 14.25 11.28 25.78
CA ILE A 332 13.72 12.06 24.65
C ILE A 332 12.58 12.93 25.13
N PHE A 333 12.72 14.24 24.96
CA PHE A 333 11.67 15.22 25.25
C PHE A 333 11.03 15.71 23.97
N TYR A 334 9.72 15.49 23.79
CA TYR A 334 8.96 16.00 22.66
C TYR A 334 8.01 17.10 23.10
N CYS A 335 8.13 18.28 22.49
CA CYS A 335 7.32 19.44 22.88
C CYS A 335 5.93 19.39 22.26
N ILE A 336 4.93 19.34 23.13
CA ILE A 336 3.51 19.29 22.77
C ILE A 336 2.83 20.65 22.87
N LYS A 337 3.36 21.58 23.69
CA LYS A 337 2.84 22.95 23.83
C LYS A 337 3.89 23.87 24.44
N GLY A 338 3.96 25.11 23.97
CA GLY A 338 4.89 26.11 24.46
C GLY A 338 6.24 26.10 23.74
N SER A 339 7.25 26.69 24.37
CA SER A 339 8.61 26.75 23.85
C SER A 339 9.61 26.86 24.98
N GLY A 340 10.75 26.20 24.84
CA GLY A 340 11.86 26.24 25.79
C GLY A 340 13.14 25.75 25.14
N PHE A 341 14.06 25.24 25.96
CA PHE A 341 15.36 24.77 25.56
C PHE A 341 15.71 23.48 26.30
N GLY A 342 16.19 22.49 25.56
CA GLY A 342 16.97 21.39 26.10
C GLY A 342 18.39 21.87 26.36
N VAL A 343 18.92 21.65 27.55
CA VAL A 343 20.26 22.09 27.94
C VAL A 343 21.14 20.87 28.09
N LEU A 344 22.26 20.83 27.35
CA LEU A 344 23.35 19.86 27.48
C LEU A 344 24.62 20.58 27.95
N GLU A 345 25.63 19.80 28.35
CA GLU A 345 26.93 20.36 28.78
C GLU A 345 27.59 21.28 27.73
N ASN A 346 27.30 21.09 26.44
CA ASN A 346 27.93 21.78 25.32
C ASN A 346 27.03 22.77 24.58
N GLY A 347 25.81 23.03 25.08
CA GLY A 347 24.92 24.04 24.49
C GLY A 347 23.44 23.83 24.79
N GLU A 348 22.63 24.74 24.25
CA GLU A 348 21.18 24.68 24.33
C GLU A 348 20.58 24.34 22.96
N VAL A 349 19.57 23.48 22.95
CA VAL A 349 18.78 23.11 21.79
C VAL A 349 17.39 23.70 21.94
N GLU A 350 16.99 24.56 21.01
CA GLU A 350 15.66 25.16 21.02
C GLU A 350 14.58 24.08 20.83
N LEU A 351 13.61 24.08 21.75
CA LEU A 351 12.52 23.13 21.80
C LEU A 351 11.18 23.86 21.64
N THR A 352 10.60 23.78 20.45
CA THR A 352 9.27 24.33 20.10
C THR A 352 8.30 23.21 19.78
N VAL A 353 6.99 23.50 19.75
CA VAL A 353 5.95 22.51 19.40
C VAL A 353 6.32 21.72 18.14
N GLY A 354 6.29 20.39 18.24
CA GLY A 354 6.64 19.49 17.14
C GLY A 354 8.13 19.14 17.02
N LYS A 355 9.01 19.76 17.81
CA LYS A 355 10.43 19.40 17.90
C LYS A 355 10.69 18.45 19.07
N ALA A 356 11.76 17.67 18.92
CA ALA A 356 12.29 16.81 19.97
C ALA A 356 13.70 17.25 20.39
N PHE A 357 14.00 17.06 21.67
CA PHE A 357 15.33 17.16 22.26
C PHE A 357 15.71 15.79 22.80
N ILE A 358 16.91 15.30 22.45
CA ILE A 358 17.42 14.00 22.87
C ILE A 358 18.60 14.23 23.79
N ALA A 359 18.52 13.69 25.00
CA ALA A 359 19.59 13.62 25.95
C ALA A 359 20.16 12.19 25.97
N PRO A 360 21.36 11.95 25.40
CA PRO A 360 21.94 10.62 25.39
C PRO A 360 22.29 10.11 26.78
N ALA A 361 22.27 8.79 26.97
CA ALA A 361 22.71 8.16 28.21
C ALA A 361 24.12 8.61 28.63
N GLY A 362 24.30 8.82 29.92
CA GLY A 362 25.54 9.30 30.53
C GLY A 362 25.77 10.81 30.40
N ILE A 363 24.94 11.54 29.64
CA ILE A 363 25.09 13.00 29.44
C ILE A 363 24.19 13.78 30.40
N MET A 364 24.80 14.75 31.10
CA MET A 364 24.04 15.68 31.95
C MET A 364 23.17 16.59 31.10
N HIS A 365 21.90 16.66 31.48
CA HIS A 365 20.91 17.46 30.76
C HIS A 365 19.85 18.05 31.68
N SER A 366 19.17 19.08 31.18
CA SER A 366 18.01 19.69 31.83
C SER A 366 17.07 20.33 30.81
N LEU A 367 15.92 20.82 31.27
CA LEU A 367 15.02 21.65 30.48
C LEU A 367 14.90 23.04 31.12
N ARG A 368 14.98 24.06 30.27
CA ARG A 368 14.76 25.45 30.62
C ARG A 368 13.61 25.99 29.79
N SER A 369 12.79 26.87 30.36
CA SER A 369 11.72 27.53 29.63
C SER A 369 11.59 28.98 30.07
N ASP A 370 11.44 29.89 29.11
CA ASP A 370 11.14 31.30 29.36
C ASP A 370 9.61 31.56 29.44
N GLY A 371 8.79 30.52 29.20
CA GLY A 371 7.33 30.50 29.31
C GLY A 371 6.81 29.17 29.86
N ASP A 372 5.54 28.82 29.62
CA ASP A 372 5.05 27.47 29.93
C ASP A 372 5.48 26.49 28.84
N LEU A 373 6.19 25.43 29.22
CA LEU A 373 6.62 24.35 28.34
C LEU A 373 5.96 23.03 28.78
N TYR A 374 5.35 22.35 27.83
CA TYR A 374 4.78 21.02 28.02
C TYR A 374 5.51 20.05 27.11
N VAL A 375 6.12 19.04 27.71
CA VAL A 375 6.85 17.99 27.00
C VAL A 375 6.35 16.63 27.43
N THR A 376 6.31 15.69 26.51
CA THR A 376 6.30 14.27 26.86
C THR A 376 7.74 13.78 26.85
N ALA A 377 8.14 13.05 27.88
CA ALA A 377 9.46 12.43 27.97
C ALA A 377 9.33 10.92 27.76
N PHE A 378 10.31 10.35 27.07
CA PHE A 378 10.47 8.91 26.86
C PHE A 378 11.86 8.50 27.34
N LEU A 379 11.94 7.51 28.23
CA LEU A 379 13.20 6.86 28.59
C LEU A 379 13.39 5.62 27.74
N ILE A 380 14.51 5.55 27.03
CA ILE A 380 14.83 4.46 26.10
C ILE A 380 16.13 3.79 26.56
N PRO A 381 16.11 2.51 26.99
CA PRO A 381 17.32 1.79 27.35
C PRO A 381 18.34 1.74 26.21
N VAL A 382 19.60 2.01 26.52
CA VAL A 382 20.71 1.85 25.58
C VAL A 382 21.11 0.37 25.53
N VAL A 383 20.92 -0.23 24.36
CA VAL A 383 21.29 -1.65 24.13
C VAL A 383 22.80 -1.73 23.86
N ASP A 384 23.58 -2.28 24.80
CA ASP A 384 25.02 -2.50 24.63
C ASP A 384 25.25 -3.69 23.68
N GLU A 385 25.75 -3.42 22.47
CA GLU A 385 26.06 -4.45 21.45
C GLU A 385 27.13 -5.47 21.90
N ARG A 386 27.67 -5.35 23.12
CA ARG A 386 28.75 -6.20 23.66
C ARG A 386 28.29 -7.44 24.44
N GLN A 387 26.99 -7.68 24.63
CA GLN A 387 26.50 -8.90 25.31
C GLN A 387 25.96 -10.00 24.37
N ILE A 388 26.13 -9.87 23.05
CA ILE A 388 25.61 -10.82 22.05
C ILE A 388 26.74 -11.58 21.33
N TRP A 389 27.73 -12.09 22.08
CA TRP A 389 28.76 -13.01 21.56
C TRP A 389 28.79 -14.33 22.31
#